data_AF-A0A972GN46-F1
#
_entry.id   AF-A0A972GN46-F1
#
_cell.length_a   1.000
_cell.length_b   1.000
_cell.length_c   1.000
_cell.angle_alpha   90.00
_cell.angle_beta   90.00
_cell.angle_gamma   90.00
#
_symmetry.space_group_name_H-M   'P 1'
#
loop_
_entity.id
_entity.type
_entity.pdbx_description
1 polymer ?
#
loop_
_entity_poly.entity_id
_entity_poly.type
_entity_poly.pdbx_seq_one_letter_code
_entity_poly.pdbx_strand_id
1 'polypeptide(L)' 'MANAHKSIVRQGRMYRFSIEDTDYDAFIWQAKSKFSGRVMGQPQVPQCTARTAILVRDTLAAWMGTESTKKPAS' A
#
# COMPACT_ATOMS: atom_id res chain seq x y z
N MET A 1 -8.01 27.71 -19.44
CA MET A 1 -7.37 26.38 -19.43
C MET A 1 -7.89 25.63 -18.22
N ALA A 2 -8.92 24.80 -18.38
CA ALA A 2 -9.49 24.05 -17.28
C ALA A 2 -8.69 22.74 -17.12
N ASN A 3 -7.76 22.71 -16.15
CA ASN A 3 -7.17 21.47 -15.68
C ASN A 3 -8.29 20.67 -14.99
N ALA A 4 -8.99 19.85 -15.77
CA ALA A 4 -9.84 18.82 -15.22
C ALA A 4 -8.93 17.90 -14.40
N HIS A 5 -8.94 18.09 -13.07
CA HIS A 5 -8.44 17.11 -12.12
C HIS A 5 -9.28 15.84 -12.35
N LYS A 6 -8.83 15.04 -13.31
CA LYS A 6 -9.42 13.77 -13.67
C LYS A 6 -9.21 12.90 -12.44
N SER A 7 -10.20 12.88 -11.55
CA SER A 7 -10.19 12.06 -10.36
C SER A 7 -10.04 10.63 -10.86
N ILE A 8 -8.84 10.07 -10.78
CA ILE A 8 -8.56 8.72 -11.23
C ILE A 8 -9.21 7.83 -10.19
N VAL A 9 -10.49 7.52 -10.39
CA VAL A 9 -11.19 6.52 -9.60
C VAL A 9 -10.62 5.17 -10.01
N ARG A 10 -9.63 4.70 -9.23
CA ARG A 10 -9.03 3.39 -9.43
C ARG A 10 -9.96 2.36 -8.81
N GLN A 11 -10.47 1.43 -9.62
CA GLN A 11 -11.20 0.28 -9.07
C GLN A 11 -10.19 -0.62 -8.33
N GLY A 12 -10.30 -0.65 -7.01
CA GLY A 12 -9.43 -1.40 -6.13
C GLY A 12 -10.19 -1.92 -4.92
N ARG A 13 -9.49 -2.70 -4.10
CA ARG A 13 -10.01 -3.28 -2.85
C ARG A 13 -9.11 -2.90 -1.69
N MET A 14 -9.72 -2.77 -0.52
CA MET A 14 -8.98 -2.64 0.74
C MET A 14 -8.55 -4.03 1.20
N TYR A 15 -7.30 -4.12 1.64
CA TYR A 15 -6.69 -5.30 2.23
C TYR A 15 -6.18 -4.91 3.61
N ARG A 16 -6.61 -5.63 4.63
CA ARG A 16 -6.13 -5.43 5.99
C ARG A 16 -5.05 -6.45 6.31
N PHE A 17 -4.00 -6.01 6.99
CA PHE A 17 -2.96 -6.88 7.54
C PHE A 17 -2.43 -6.27 8.84
N SER A 18 -1.89 -7.12 9.70
CA SER A 18 -1.42 -6.73 11.04
C SER A 18 0.08 -6.97 11.15
N ILE A 19 0.80 -6.03 11.74
CA ILE A 19 2.24 -6.11 12.04
C ILE A 19 2.44 -5.59 13.46
N GLU A 20 3.08 -6.40 14.32
CA GLU A 20 3.38 -6.02 15.72
C GLU A 20 2.15 -5.42 16.43
N ASP A 21 1.03 -6.14 16.37
CA ASP A 21 -0.28 -5.74 16.95
C ASP A 21 -0.88 -4.43 16.42
N THR A 22 -0.30 -3.87 15.35
CA THR A 22 -0.85 -2.72 14.65
C THR A 22 -1.51 -3.15 13.34
N ASP A 23 -2.78 -2.78 13.18
CA ASP A 23 -3.53 -3.03 11.96
C ASP A 23 -3.30 -1.93 10.92
N TYR A 24 -3.04 -2.36 9.68
CA TYR A 24 -2.85 -1.48 8.54
C TYR A 24 -3.82 -1.84 7.42
N ASP A 25 -4.33 -0.80 6.78
CA ASP A 25 -5.13 -0.92 5.57
C ASP A 25 -4.28 -0.59 4.34
N ALA A 26 -4.21 -1.50 3.37
CA ALA A 26 -3.68 -1.23 2.04
C ALA A 26 -4.80 -1.11 1.02
N PHE A 27 -4.73 -0.09 0.19
CA PHE A 27 -5.57 0.01 -1.00
C PHE A 27 -4.81 -0.56 -2.19
N ILE A 28 -5.35 -1.62 -2.79
CA ILE A 28 -4.73 -2.33 -3.92
C ILE A 28 -5.69 -2.27 -5.12
N TRP A 29 -5.20 -1.80 -6.26
CA TRP A 29 -5.97 -1.68 -7.50
C TRP A 29 -5.24 -2.35 -8.66
N GLN A 30 -6.01 -2.71 -9.69
CA GLN A 30 -5.43 -3.25 -10.92
C GLN A 30 -4.87 -2.10 -11.78
N ALA A 31 -3.64 -2.28 -12.25
CA ALA A 31 -2.94 -1.37 -13.14
C ALA A 31 -2.48 -2.15 -14.39
N LYS A 32 -3.29 -2.10 -15.45
CA LYS A 32 -3.09 -2.90 -16.68
C LYS A 32 -3.05 -4.41 -16.36
N SER A 33 -1.93 -5.08 -16.64
CA SER A 33 -1.68 -6.50 -16.38
C SER A 33 -1.05 -6.78 -15.01
N LYS A 34 -0.95 -5.77 -14.15
CA LYS A 34 -0.35 -5.86 -12.81
C LYS A 34 -1.30 -5.31 -11.75
N PHE A 35 -0.92 -5.50 -10.50
CA PHE A 35 -1.54 -4.87 -9.35
C PHE A 35 -0.59 -3.82 -8.80
N SER A 36 -1.15 -2.75 -8.26
CA SER A 36 -0.42 -1.71 -7.54
C SER A 36 -1.13 -1.44 -6.23
N GLY A 37 -0.38 -1.10 -5.19
CA GLY A 37 -0.98 -0.80 -3.91
C GLY A 37 -0.14 0.13 -3.07
N ARG A 38 -0.81 0.71 -2.08
CA ARG A 38 -0.22 1.60 -1.08
C ARG A 38 -0.86 1.34 0.28
N VAL A 39 -0.11 1.59 1.35
CA VAL A 39 -0.67 1.62 2.71
C VAL A 39 -1.39 2.95 2.92
N MET A 40 -2.59 2.89 3.48
CA MET A 40 -3.41 4.05 3.80
C MET A 40 -2.90 4.71 5.08
N GLY A 41 -2.83 6.03 5.09
CA GLY A 41 -2.34 6.81 6.23
C GLY A 41 -0.82 6.77 6.43
N GLN A 42 -0.07 6.03 5.60
CA GLN A 42 1.39 5.90 5.69
C GLN A 42 2.07 6.36 4.38
N PRO A 43 2.14 7.67 4.09
CA PRO A 43 2.71 8.19 2.84
C PRO A 43 4.21 7.90 2.66
N GLN A 44 4.93 7.58 3.74
CA GLN A 44 6.33 7.17 3.71
C GLN A 44 6.52 5.75 3.14
N VAL A 45 5.48 4.92 3.16
CA VAL A 45 5.53 3.58 2.56
C VAL A 45 5.46 3.75 1.04
N PRO A 46 6.49 3.33 0.30
CA PRO A 46 6.49 3.45 -1.13
C PRO A 46 5.37 2.59 -1.74
N GLN A 47 4.68 3.15 -2.72
CA GLN A 47 3.76 2.37 -3.55
C GLN A 47 4.55 1.24 -4.23
N CYS A 48 4.03 0.02 -4.18
CA CYS A 48 4.64 -1.12 -4.88
C CYS A 48 3.72 -1.69 -5.95
N THR A 49 4.28 -2.50 -6.85
CA THR A 49 3.55 -3.17 -7.93
C THR A 49 3.97 -4.63 -8.05
N ALA A 50 3.01 -5.54 -8.25
CA ALA A 50 3.29 -6.97 -8.41
C ALA A 50 2.31 -7.63 -9.39
N ARG A 51 2.53 -8.92 -9.70
CA ARG A 51 1.66 -9.69 -10.60
C ARG A 51 0.32 -10.09 -9.98
N THR A 52 0.22 -10.08 -8.65
CA THR A 52 -1.00 -10.42 -7.91
C THR A 52 -1.22 -9.40 -6.78
N ALA A 53 -2.48 -9.22 -6.37
CA ALA A 53 -2.82 -8.36 -5.24
C ALA A 53 -2.19 -8.86 -3.92
N ILE A 54 -2.08 -10.18 -3.74
CA ILE A 54 -1.46 -10.78 -2.55
C ILE A 54 0.01 -10.40 -2.45
N LEU A 55 0.77 -10.50 -3.56
CA LEU A 55 2.18 -10.11 -3.57
C LEU A 55 2.37 -8.62 -3.27
N VAL A 56 1.46 -7.75 -3.73
CA VAL A 56 1.46 -6.33 -3.34
C VAL A 56 1.27 -6.19 -1.83
N ARG A 57 0.27 -6.85 -1.23
CA ARG A 57 0.04 -6.85 0.21
C ARG A 57 1.29 -7.30 0.98
N ASP A 58 1.86 -8.43 0.59
CA ASP A 58 3.01 -9.03 1.29
C ASP A 58 4.25 -8.15 1.19
N THR A 59 4.47 -7.50 0.04
CA THR A 59 5.57 -6.54 -0.14
C THR A 59 5.39 -5.30 0.75
N LEU A 60 4.17 -4.75 0.84
CA LEU A 60 3.87 -3.65 1.74
C LEU A 60 4.05 -4.05 3.20
N ALA A 61 3.61 -5.26 3.57
CA ALA A 61 3.76 -5.77 4.92
C ALA A 61 5.24 -5.99 5.30
N ALA A 62 6.04 -6.56 4.39
CA ALA A 62 7.46 -6.75 4.59
C ALA A 62 8.19 -5.42 4.79
N TRP A 63 7.87 -4.40 3.99
CA TRP A 63 8.45 -3.06 4.14
C TRP A 63 8.15 -2.46 5.52
N MET A 64 6.88 -2.54 5.94
CA MET A 64 6.44 -2.06 7.25
C MET A 64 7.09 -2.84 8.41
N GLY A 65 7.26 -4.15 8.27
CA GLY A 65 7.97 -4.97 9.26
C GLY A 65 9.46 -4.62 9.36
N THR A 66 10.10 -4.26 8.23
CA THR A 66 11.51 -3.84 8.25
C THR A 66 11.71 -2.45 8.87
N GLU A 67 10.73 -1.54 8.76
CA GLU A 67 10.78 -0.23 9.43
C GLU A 67 10.43 -0.31 10.93
N SER A 68 9.57 -1.24 11.36
CA SER A 68 9.21 -1.38 12.78
C SER A 68 10.41 -1.77 13.66
N THR A 69 11.39 -2.48 13.10
CA THR A 69 12.68 -2.77 13.77
C THR A 69 13.62 -1.57 13.93
N LYS A 70 13.24 -0.38 13.44
CA LYS A 70 13.98 0.89 13.61
C LYS A 70 13.27 1.90 14.51
N LYS A 71 12.52 1.47 15.53
CA LYS A 71 12.27 2.35 16.69
C LYS A 71 13.51 2.36 17.58
N PRO A 72 14.31 3.45 17.66
CA PRO A 72 15.19 3.62 18.80
C PRO A 72 14.29 3.80 20.03
N ALA A 73 14.48 2.94 21.03
CA ALA A 73 13.96 3.19 22.36
C ALA A 73 14.41 4.59 22.80
N SER A 74 13.46 5.44 23.15
CA SER A 74 13.71 6.68 23.92
C SER A 74 13.33 6.44 25.36
#